data_AF-A0A968X7A6-F1
#
_entry.id   AF-A0A968X7A6-F1
#
_cell.length_a   1.000
_cell.length_b   1.000
_cell.length_c   1.000
_cell.angle_alpha   90.00
_cell.angle_beta   90.00
_cell.angle_gamma   90.00
#
_symmetry.space_group_name_H-M   'P 1'
#
loop_
_entity.id
_entity.type
_entity.pdbx_description
1 polymer ?
#
loop_
_entity_poly.entity_id
_entity_poly.type
_entity_poly.pdbx_seq_one_letter_code
_entity_poly.pdbx_strand_id
1 'polypeptide(L)'
;MSGANMTLADKINHQRVKYIVSSYQLDGDAPSEFLKRLDTLADDYPLSWLELALAEVLVLNWLIVPMPRGLEFLQEVKSRLQQWRRSGVRNLLTPSEFQRITNLDPTPVFRTLALHSTIKR
;
A
#
# COMPACT_ATOMS: atom_id res chain seq x y z
N MET A 1 14.67 -18.53 12.90
CA MET A 1 13.79 -18.05 11.81
C MET A 1 12.60 -18.98 11.76
N SER A 2 11.45 -18.56 12.32
CA SER A 2 10.23 -19.38 12.31
C SER A 2 9.61 -19.28 10.92
N GLY A 3 9.66 -20.36 10.16
CA GLY A 3 8.92 -20.48 8.90
C GLY A 3 7.44 -20.60 9.22
N ALA A 4 6.79 -19.49 9.51
CA ALA A 4 5.34 -19.44 9.53
C ALA A 4 4.87 -19.77 8.11
N ASN A 5 4.07 -20.83 7.97
CA ASN A 5 3.51 -21.27 6.71
C ASN A 5 2.56 -20.17 6.20
N MET A 6 3.06 -19.24 5.38
CA MET A 6 2.26 -18.20 4.73
C MET A 6 1.10 -18.86 3.98
N THR A 7 -0.11 -18.41 4.26
CA THR A 7 -1.29 -18.92 3.57
C THR A 7 -1.28 -18.47 2.11
N LEU A 8 -2.07 -19.11 1.26
CA LEU A 8 -2.25 -18.65 -0.12
C LEU A 8 -2.79 -17.21 -0.16
N ALA A 9 -3.68 -16.85 0.76
CA ALA A 9 -4.21 -15.50 0.87
C ALA A 9 -3.11 -14.47 1.18
N ASP A 10 -2.20 -14.79 2.11
CA ASP A 10 -1.06 -13.93 2.43
C ASP A 10 -0.18 -13.73 1.20
N LYS A 11 0.15 -14.83 0.49
CA LYS A 11 0.96 -14.77 -0.74
C LYS A 11 0.30 -13.89 -1.81
N ILE A 12 -1.01 -14.02 -2.00
CA ILE A 12 -1.77 -13.20 -2.96
C ILE A 12 -1.70 -11.72 -2.57
N ASN A 13 -1.91 -11.40 -1.28
CA ASN A 13 -1.90 -10.02 -0.81
C ASN A 13 -0.51 -9.37 -0.93
N HIS A 14 0.56 -10.11 -0.60
CA HIS A 14 1.93 -9.65 -0.85
C HIS A 14 2.18 -9.42 -2.35
N GLN A 15 1.66 -10.29 -3.21
CA GLN A 15 1.82 -10.14 -4.66
C GLN A 15 1.08 -8.91 -5.20
N ARG A 16 -0.07 -8.54 -4.62
CA ARG A 16 -0.80 -7.31 -4.99
C ARG A 16 0.02 -6.06 -4.69
N VAL A 17 0.66 -6.00 -3.52
CA VAL A 17 1.60 -4.92 -3.16
C VAL A 17 2.75 -4.83 -4.16
N LYS A 18 3.41 -5.97 -4.45
CA LYS A 18 4.51 -6.03 -5.44
C LYS A 18 4.05 -5.63 -6.84
N TYR A 19 2.84 -6.01 -7.22
CA TYR A 19 2.25 -5.66 -8.52
C TYR A 19 2.14 -4.14 -8.67
N ILE A 20 1.59 -3.43 -7.68
CA ILE A 20 1.47 -1.96 -7.71
C ILE A 20 2.86 -1.32 -7.91
N VAL A 21 3.85 -1.75 -7.13
CA VAL A 21 5.23 -1.24 -7.24
C VAL A 21 5.78 -1.46 -8.65
N SER A 22 5.60 -2.66 -9.21
CA SER A 22 6.14 -3.01 -10.53
C SER A 22 5.44 -2.30 -11.69
N SER A 23 4.11 -2.15 -11.64
CA SER A 23 3.32 -1.47 -12.67
C SER A 23 3.71 -0.01 -12.85
N TYR A 24 4.22 0.61 -11.79
CA TYR A 24 4.60 2.00 -11.77
C TYR A 24 6.11 2.24 -11.64
N GLN A 25 6.95 1.18 -11.58
CA GLN A 25 8.40 1.28 -11.39
C GLN A 25 8.79 2.16 -10.18
N LEU A 26 8.14 1.92 -9.04
CA LEU A 26 8.28 2.77 -7.84
C LEU A 26 9.56 2.52 -7.04
N ASP A 27 10.30 1.47 -7.37
CA ASP A 27 11.47 0.98 -6.65
C ASP A 27 12.74 1.83 -6.84
N GLY A 28 12.77 2.68 -7.89
CA GLY A 28 13.86 3.64 -8.13
C GLY A 28 15.22 2.96 -8.34
N ASP A 29 16.30 3.65 -7.97
CA ASP A 29 17.68 3.18 -8.26
C ASP A 29 18.21 2.13 -7.28
N ALA A 30 17.52 1.89 -6.17
CA ALA A 30 17.93 0.97 -5.11
C ALA A 30 16.86 -0.10 -4.82
N PRO A 31 16.50 -0.95 -5.81
CA PRO A 31 15.34 -1.84 -5.71
C PRO A 31 15.45 -2.85 -4.57
N SER A 32 16.65 -3.35 -4.26
CA SER A 32 16.85 -4.29 -3.14
C SER A 32 16.59 -3.66 -1.78
N GLU A 33 17.01 -2.40 -1.58
CA GLU A 33 16.74 -1.69 -0.33
C GLU A 33 15.26 -1.29 -0.24
N PHE A 34 14.68 -0.84 -1.35
CA PHE A 34 13.26 -0.54 -1.45
C PHE A 34 12.40 -1.74 -1.04
N LEU A 35 12.65 -2.91 -1.63
CA LEU A 35 11.89 -4.14 -1.33
C LEU A 35 12.05 -4.55 0.14
N LYS A 36 13.26 -4.47 0.70
CA LYS A 36 13.48 -4.76 2.12
C LYS A 36 12.67 -3.85 3.04
N ARG A 37 12.61 -2.55 2.73
CA ARG A 37 11.80 -1.59 3.51
C ARG A 37 10.31 -1.80 3.27
N LEU A 38 9.89 -2.16 2.07
CA LEU A 38 8.51 -2.48 1.74
C LEU A 38 8.03 -3.71 2.52
N ASP A 39 8.86 -4.76 2.59
CA ASP A 39 8.58 -5.96 3.39
C ASP A 39 8.47 -5.59 4.89
N THR A 40 9.33 -4.70 5.38
CA THR A 40 9.21 -4.18 6.77
C THR A 40 7.87 -3.45 7.00
N LEU A 41 7.40 -2.66 6.02
CA LEU A 41 6.08 -2.02 6.12
C LEU A 41 4.94 -3.04 6.04
N ALA A 42 5.10 -4.10 5.24
CA ALA A 42 4.13 -5.19 5.14
C ALA A 42 4.01 -6.00 6.44
N ASP A 43 5.11 -6.12 7.19
CA ASP A 43 5.11 -6.75 8.52
C ASP A 43 4.48 -5.82 9.59
N ASP A 44 4.69 -4.50 9.47
CA ASP A 44 4.23 -3.52 10.45
C ASP A 44 2.76 -3.11 10.29
N TYR A 45 2.18 -3.24 9.09
CA TYR A 45 0.84 -2.71 8.77
C TYR A 45 -0.02 -3.72 8.01
N PRO A 46 -1.36 -3.64 8.14
CA PRO A 46 -2.24 -4.44 7.28
C PRO A 46 -1.94 -4.21 5.80
N LEU A 47 -1.82 -5.30 5.03
CA LEU A 47 -1.55 -5.22 3.59
C LEU A 47 -2.59 -4.38 2.83
N SER A 48 -3.85 -4.43 3.26
CA SER A 48 -4.91 -3.57 2.71
C SER A 48 -4.63 -2.07 2.89
N TRP A 49 -4.02 -1.67 4.00
CA TRP A 49 -3.60 -0.28 4.22
C TRP A 49 -2.38 0.04 3.35
N LEU A 50 -1.42 -0.88 3.25
CA LEU A 50 -0.24 -0.66 2.42
C LEU A 50 -0.59 -0.50 0.94
N GLU A 51 -1.46 -1.37 0.40
CA GLU A 51 -1.99 -1.26 -0.97
C GLU A 51 -2.65 0.10 -1.23
N LEU A 52 -3.53 0.55 -0.32
CA LEU A 52 -4.20 1.83 -0.46
C LEU A 52 -3.23 3.01 -0.34
N ALA A 53 -2.29 2.96 0.61
CA ALA A 53 -1.30 4.02 0.80
C ALA A 53 -0.39 4.16 -0.42
N LEU A 54 0.03 3.06 -1.04
CA LEU A 54 0.79 3.07 -2.28
C LEU A 54 0.00 3.77 -3.40
N ALA A 55 -1.27 3.39 -3.59
CA ALA A 55 -2.12 3.99 -4.61
C ALA A 55 -2.37 5.48 -4.38
N GLU A 56 -2.59 5.90 -3.12
CA GLU A 56 -2.83 7.29 -2.79
C GLU A 56 -1.58 8.16 -2.95
N VAL A 57 -0.43 7.70 -2.45
CA VAL A 57 0.82 8.46 -2.60
C VAL A 57 1.20 8.56 -4.08
N LEU A 58 0.97 7.51 -4.86
CA LEU A 58 1.11 7.57 -6.31
C LEU A 58 0.25 8.67 -6.94
N VAL A 59 -1.03 8.76 -6.59
CA VAL A 59 -1.93 9.80 -7.12
C VAL A 59 -1.52 11.21 -6.67
N LEU A 60 -1.14 11.36 -5.40
CA LEU A 60 -0.70 12.65 -4.85
C LEU A 60 0.54 13.20 -5.56
N ASN A 61 1.40 12.31 -6.05
CA ASN A 61 2.64 12.65 -6.71
C ASN A 61 2.60 12.59 -8.25
N TRP A 62 1.49 12.14 -8.85
CA TRP A 62 1.41 11.80 -10.27
C TRP A 62 1.75 12.98 -11.20
N LEU A 63 1.44 14.20 -10.78
CA LEU A 63 1.66 15.43 -11.56
C LEU A 63 3.01 16.11 -11.24
N ILE A 64 3.79 15.57 -10.30
CA ILE A 64 5.12 16.08 -9.97
C ILE A 64 6.14 15.51 -10.96
N VAL A 65 7.02 16.36 -11.49
CA VAL A 65 8.02 15.97 -12.48
C VAL A 65 9.43 16.41 -12.03
N PRO A 66 10.37 15.47 -11.79
CA PRO A 66 10.17 14.02 -11.82
C PRO A 66 9.30 13.55 -10.64
N MET A 67 8.48 12.52 -10.86
CA MET A 67 7.71 11.87 -9.79
C MET A 67 8.69 11.21 -8.80
N PRO A 68 8.55 11.42 -7.48
CA PRO A 68 9.35 10.72 -6.48
C PRO A 68 9.26 9.20 -6.64
N ARG A 69 10.41 8.52 -6.49
CA ARG A 69 10.56 7.06 -6.58
C ARG A 69 11.49 6.57 -5.47
N GLY A 70 11.63 5.26 -5.37
CA GLY A 70 12.52 4.61 -4.43
C GLY A 70 12.19 4.97 -2.98
N LEU A 71 13.22 5.24 -2.19
CA LEU A 71 13.10 5.43 -0.75
C LEU A 71 12.31 6.69 -0.38
N GLU A 72 12.33 7.74 -1.21
CA GLU A 72 11.55 8.96 -0.98
C GLU A 72 10.05 8.68 -1.07
N PHE A 73 9.63 8.01 -2.15
CA PHE A 73 8.25 7.57 -2.32
C PHE A 73 7.79 6.69 -1.14
N LEU A 74 8.63 5.73 -0.73
CA LEU A 74 8.30 4.82 0.36
C LEU A 74 8.24 5.53 1.72
N GLN A 75 8.99 6.61 1.90
CA GLN A 75 8.93 7.45 3.10
C GLN A 75 7.60 8.20 3.19
N GLU A 76 7.03 8.65 2.07
CA GLU A 76 5.69 9.22 2.02
C GLU A 76 4.61 8.18 2.33
N VAL A 77 4.73 6.98 1.77
CA VAL A 77 3.85 5.83 2.07
C VAL A 77 3.87 5.53 3.57
N LYS A 78 5.06 5.45 4.18
CA LYS A 78 5.21 5.27 5.62
C LYS A 78 4.54 6.40 6.42
N SER A 79 4.69 7.65 5.98
CA SER A 79 4.09 8.81 6.64
C SER A 79 2.56 8.76 6.59
N ARG A 80 1.99 8.34 5.46
CA ARG A 80 0.55 8.11 5.29
C ARG A 80 0.03 7.01 6.22
N LEU A 81 0.72 5.88 6.30
CA LEU A 81 0.39 4.76 7.18
C LEU A 81 0.44 5.17 8.67
N GLN A 82 1.46 5.93 9.06
CA GLN A 82 1.59 6.46 10.42
C GLN A 82 0.46 7.43 10.77
N GLN A 83 0.06 8.28 9.82
CA GLN A 83 -1.10 9.16 9.99
C GLN A 83 -2.37 8.34 10.25
N TRP A 84 -2.66 7.34 9.42
CA TRP A 84 -3.84 6.48 9.58
C TRP A 84 -3.85 5.68 10.88
N ARG A 85 -2.69 5.19 11.32
CA ARG A 85 -2.57 4.52 12.63
C ARG A 85 -3.01 5.42 13.79
N ARG A 86 -2.77 6.74 13.69
CA ARG A 86 -3.12 7.72 14.74
C ARG A 86 -4.56 8.21 14.64
N SER A 87 -5.05 8.52 13.44
CA SER A 87 -6.33 9.22 13.23
C SER A 87 -7.45 8.35 12.66
N GLY A 88 -7.17 7.07 12.37
CA GLY A 88 -8.01 6.23 11.53
C GLY A 88 -7.77 6.46 10.05
N VAL A 89 -8.13 5.47 9.24
CA VAL A 89 -8.01 5.55 7.78
C VAL A 89 -9.05 6.50 7.22
N ARG A 90 -8.58 7.53 6.53
CA ARG A 90 -9.39 8.41 5.68
C ARG A 90 -8.85 8.30 4.27
N ASN A 91 -9.50 7.48 3.47
CA ASN A 91 -9.10 7.20 2.10
C ASN A 91 -9.47 8.38 1.18
N LEU A 92 -8.58 8.71 0.24
CA LEU A 92 -8.79 9.69 -0.82
C LEU A 92 -9.46 9.06 -2.04
N LEU A 93 -9.18 7.78 -2.27
CA LEU A 93 -9.67 7.06 -3.45
C LEU A 93 -10.98 6.35 -3.13
N THR A 94 -11.94 6.45 -4.04
CA THR A 94 -13.07 5.52 -4.11
C THR A 94 -12.59 4.14 -4.57
N PRO A 95 -13.37 3.06 -4.33
CA PRO A 95 -13.02 1.73 -4.85
C PRO A 95 -12.80 1.70 -6.37
N SER A 96 -13.61 2.44 -7.14
CA SER A 96 -13.50 2.48 -8.60
C SER A 96 -12.26 3.22 -9.07
N GLU A 97 -11.86 4.31 -8.40
CA GLU A 97 -10.60 5.01 -8.67
C GLU A 97 -9.40 4.12 -8.35
N PHE A 98 -9.40 3.47 -7.17
CA PHE A 98 -8.36 2.51 -6.81
C PHE A 98 -8.21 1.42 -7.88
N GLN A 99 -9.33 0.86 -8.36
CA GLN A 99 -9.31 -0.15 -9.41
C GLN A 99 -8.75 0.40 -10.72
N ARG A 100 -9.15 1.60 -11.15
CA ARG A 100 -8.63 2.21 -12.39
C ARG A 100 -7.13 2.48 -12.33
N ILE A 101 -6.63 2.89 -11.18
CA ILE A 101 -5.21 3.17 -10.96
C ILE A 101 -4.42 1.87 -10.88
N THR A 102 -4.84 0.95 -10.02
CA THR A 102 -4.02 -0.23 -9.70
C THR A 102 -4.31 -1.42 -10.61
N ASN A 103 -5.40 -1.41 -11.37
CA ASN A 103 -5.94 -2.57 -12.10
C ASN A 103 -6.21 -3.80 -11.20
N LEU A 104 -6.34 -3.61 -9.89
CA LEU A 104 -6.63 -4.65 -8.92
C LEU A 104 -8.08 -4.56 -8.44
N ASP A 105 -8.69 -5.70 -8.12
CA ASP A 105 -9.98 -5.73 -7.41
C ASP A 105 -9.87 -4.94 -6.09
N PRO A 106 -10.70 -3.90 -5.86
CA PRO A 106 -10.66 -3.10 -4.65
C PRO A 106 -11.26 -3.81 -3.42
N THR A 107 -12.03 -4.88 -3.60
CA THR A 107 -12.80 -5.53 -2.52
C THR A 107 -11.95 -5.90 -1.29
N PRO A 108 -10.75 -6.50 -1.41
CA PRO A 108 -9.92 -6.86 -0.25
C PRO A 108 -9.49 -5.65 0.59
N VAL A 109 -9.26 -4.51 -0.06
CA VAL A 109 -8.86 -3.26 0.60
C VAL A 109 -10.06 -2.63 1.32
N PHE A 110 -11.13 -2.35 0.58
CA PHE A 110 -12.21 -1.50 1.08
C PHE A 110 -13.18 -2.23 2.01
N ARG A 111 -13.34 -3.56 1.89
CA ARG A 111 -14.12 -4.34 2.87
C ARG A 111 -13.49 -4.27 4.26
N THR A 112 -12.17 -4.34 4.33
CA THR A 112 -11.41 -4.26 5.59
C THR A 112 -11.59 -2.88 6.25
N LEU A 113 -11.62 -1.81 5.45
CA LEU A 113 -11.84 -0.45 5.95
C LEU A 113 -13.26 -0.24 6.49
N ALA A 114 -14.28 -0.78 5.80
CA ALA A 114 -15.67 -0.71 6.25
C ALA A 114 -15.91 -1.43 7.58
N LEU A 115 -15.23 -2.57 7.80
CA LEU A 115 -15.28 -3.29 9.08
C LEU A 115 -14.72 -2.46 10.24
N HIS A 116 -13.62 -1.74 10.01
CA HIS A 116 -13.01 -0.89 11.05
C HIS A 116 -13.80 0.41 11.33
N SER A 117 -14.62 0.89 10.39
CA SER A 117 -15.52 2.03 10.64
C SER A 117 -16.77 1.69 11.45
N THR A 118 -17.14 0.41 11.55
CA THR A 118 -18.39 -0.03 12.17
C THR A 118 -18.28 -0.25 13.69
N ILE A 119 -17.06 -0.30 14.24
CA ILE A 119 -16.82 -0.56 15.68
C ILE A 119 -17.00 0.71 16.56
N LYS A 120 -17.43 1.83 15.99
CA LYS A 120 -17.75 3.08 16.72
C LYS A 120 -19.22 3.50 16.60
N ARG A 121 -20.16 2.60 16.92
CA ARG A 121 -21.55 2.98 17.22
C ARG A 121 -22.02 2.29 18.48
#